data_AF-A0A453RW86-F1
#
_entry.id   AF-A0A453RW86-F1
#
_cell.length_a   1.000
_cell.length_b   1.000
_cell.length_c   1.000
_cell.angle_alpha   90.00
_cell.angle_beta   90.00
_cell.angle_gamma   90.00
#
_symmetry.space_group_name_H-M   'P 1'
#
loop_
_entity.id
_entity.type
_entity.pdbx_description
1 polymer ?
#
loop_
_entity_poly.entity_id
_entity_poly.type
_entity_poly.pdbx_seq_one_letter_code
_entity_poly.pdbx_strand_id
1 'polypeptide(L)'
;VGALIESLSFRSCGFGRAASSAFEKEDLRLRVALPQRLRDALHAALKARDPSAGAFALEEAPGVGTAANPWFALAPEDAPENPLVAFVNPRSGGRLGPVLKSRLQELIGEDQVFDITVVKPSAFVEYGLGCLEQLADSGDHSARSVRNNLRVMVAGGDGTVGWVLGCLGELYVQNRGPVPPVAVIPLGTGNDLSRSFGWGASFPFSWKAAAKRSLYKAILGTVSCLDRSLLFI
;
A
#
# COMPACT_ATOMS: atom_id res chain seq x y z
N VAL A 1 -3.57 10.48 31.56
CA VAL A 1 -4.04 10.38 30.16
C VAL A 1 -5.31 11.20 29.89
N GLY A 2 -6.11 11.58 30.90
CA GLY A 2 -7.32 12.39 30.71
C GLY A 2 -7.18 13.92 30.76
N ALA A 3 -5.98 14.49 30.93
CA ALA A 3 -5.80 15.93 31.20
C ALA A 3 -5.08 16.72 30.09
N LEU A 4 -4.94 16.15 28.89
CA LEU A 4 -4.29 16.83 27.74
C LEU A 4 -5.28 17.24 26.63
N ILE A 5 -6.59 17.01 26.84
CA ILE A 5 -7.63 17.26 25.84
C ILE A 5 -8.36 18.60 26.06
N GLU A 6 -8.23 19.25 27.22
CA GLU A 6 -9.07 20.41 27.57
C GLU A 6 -8.47 21.82 27.34
N SER A 7 -7.23 21.96 26.83
CA SER A 7 -6.66 23.31 26.62
C SER A 7 -6.59 23.81 25.18
N LEU A 8 -7.09 23.05 24.20
CA LEU A 8 -7.06 23.47 22.80
C LEU A 8 -8.39 24.07 22.34
N SER A 9 -8.74 25.22 22.94
CA SER A 9 -9.64 26.18 22.30
C SER A 9 -8.91 26.82 21.11
N PHE A 10 -8.80 26.06 20.01
CA PHE A 10 -8.19 26.52 18.78
C PHE A 10 -9.18 27.42 18.04
N ARG A 11 -9.06 28.73 18.27
CA ARG A 11 -9.59 29.72 17.33
C ARG A 11 -8.95 29.50 15.97
N SER A 12 -9.81 29.33 14.99
CA SER A 12 -9.57 29.18 13.55
C SER A 12 -8.45 30.08 13.01
N CYS A 13 -7.36 29.47 12.55
CA CYS A 13 -6.48 29.99 11.51
C CYS A 13 -5.75 28.80 10.85
N GLY A 14 -5.51 28.84 9.54
CA GLY A 14 -5.13 27.69 8.68
C GLY A 14 -3.94 26.81 9.13
N PHE A 15 -3.13 27.28 10.09
CA PHE A 15 -2.05 26.53 10.72
C PHE A 15 -2.50 25.25 11.46
N GLY A 16 -3.65 25.28 12.15
CA GLY A 16 -4.15 24.09 12.87
C GLY A 16 -4.57 22.95 11.93
N ARG A 17 -5.12 23.29 10.76
CA ARG A 17 -5.50 22.29 9.74
C ARG A 17 -4.29 21.69 9.03
N ALA A 18 -3.25 22.48 8.79
CA ALA A 18 -2.01 22.00 8.19
C ALA A 18 -1.26 21.05 9.14
N ALA A 19 -1.13 21.42 10.41
CA ALA A 19 -0.50 20.57 11.43
C ALA A 19 -1.28 19.27 11.64
N SER A 20 -2.62 19.33 11.73
CA SER A 20 -3.47 18.15 11.82
C SER A 20 -3.31 17.24 10.58
N SER A 21 -3.29 17.81 9.38
CA SER A 21 -3.08 17.03 8.15
C SER A 21 -1.67 16.43 8.06
N ALA A 22 -0.64 17.06 8.63
CA ALA A 22 0.71 16.52 8.67
C ALA A 22 0.78 15.35 9.65
N PHE A 23 0.16 15.47 10.82
CA PHE A 23 0.06 14.40 11.80
C PHE A 23 -0.68 13.17 11.24
N GLU A 24 -1.82 13.36 10.58
CA GLU A 24 -2.56 12.23 9.96
C GLU A 24 -1.75 11.54 8.85
N LYS A 25 -0.95 12.29 8.09
CA LYS A 25 -0.05 11.70 7.09
C LYS A 25 1.01 10.84 7.75
N GLU A 26 1.56 11.30 8.87
CA GLU A 26 2.56 10.56 9.61
C GLU A 26 2.00 9.31 10.28
N ASP A 27 0.84 9.41 10.92
CA ASP A 27 0.15 8.26 11.49
C ASP A 27 -0.14 7.19 10.42
N LEU A 28 -0.58 7.58 9.22
CA LEU A 28 -0.75 6.64 8.11
C LEU A 28 0.57 5.96 7.72
N ARG A 29 1.66 6.72 7.59
CA ARG A 29 2.97 6.16 7.24
C ARG A 29 3.46 5.17 8.28
N LEU A 30 3.38 5.52 9.57
CA LEU A 30 3.79 4.62 10.65
C LEU A 30 3.01 3.30 10.66
N ARG A 31 1.77 3.29 10.14
CA ARG A 31 0.92 2.10 10.10
C ARG A 31 1.14 1.19 8.89
N VAL A 32 1.69 1.72 7.79
CA VAL A 32 1.71 0.99 6.49
C VAL A 32 3.02 1.03 5.73
N ALA A 33 3.91 1.96 6.04
CA ALA A 33 5.14 2.14 5.31
C ALA A 33 6.08 0.95 5.58
N LEU A 34 6.50 0.27 4.53
CA LEU A 34 7.54 -0.76 4.61
C LEU A 34 8.86 -0.08 5.02
N PRO A 35 9.74 -0.73 5.78
CA PRO A 35 11.08 -0.22 6.06
C PRO A 35 11.80 0.21 4.78
N GLN A 36 12.56 1.31 4.83
CA GLN A 36 13.20 1.90 3.64
C GLN A 36 14.02 0.86 2.86
N ARG A 37 14.83 0.07 3.58
CA ARG A 37 15.64 -1.00 3.01
C ARG A 37 14.83 -2.03 2.21
N LEU A 38 13.62 -2.37 2.66
CA LEU A 38 12.73 -3.31 1.95
C LEU A 38 12.08 -2.65 0.74
N ARG A 39 11.78 -1.34 0.81
CA ARG A 39 11.32 -0.58 -0.36
C ARG A 39 12.40 -0.55 -1.45
N ASP A 40 13.65 -0.33 -1.07
CA ASP A 40 14.79 -0.32 -1.99
C ASP A 40 15.03 -1.70 -2.62
N ALA A 41 14.98 -2.77 -1.80
CA ALA A 41 15.09 -4.15 -2.27
C ALA A 41 13.97 -4.51 -3.27
N LEU A 42 12.73 -4.15 -2.94
CA LEU A 42 11.58 -4.34 -3.84
C LEU A 42 11.75 -3.57 -5.15
N HIS A 43 12.20 -2.31 -5.08
CA HIS A 43 12.46 -1.50 -6.26
C HIS A 43 13.54 -2.14 -7.15
N ALA A 44 14.64 -2.59 -6.55
CA ALA A 44 15.72 -3.27 -7.26
C ALA A 44 15.22 -4.55 -7.95
N ALA A 45 14.47 -5.39 -7.23
CA ALA A 45 13.91 -6.62 -7.77
C ALA A 45 12.95 -6.39 -8.94
N LEU A 46 12.03 -5.42 -8.81
CA LEU A 46 11.08 -5.05 -9.87
C LEU A 46 11.80 -4.48 -11.10
N LYS A 47 12.83 -3.65 -10.89
CA LYS A 47 13.60 -3.03 -11.97
C LYS A 47 14.46 -4.06 -12.72
N ALA A 48 15.11 -4.94 -11.99
CA ALA A 48 15.95 -6.01 -12.54
C ALA A 48 15.13 -7.16 -13.14
N ARG A 49 13.85 -7.30 -12.74
CA ARG A 49 13.02 -8.48 -13.01
C ARG A 49 13.68 -9.76 -12.51
N ASP A 50 14.25 -9.66 -11.31
CA ASP A 50 14.95 -10.74 -10.63
C ASP A 50 14.67 -10.59 -9.12
N PRO A 51 14.01 -11.57 -8.47
CA PRO A 51 13.75 -11.50 -7.03
C PRO A 51 15.03 -11.38 -6.19
N SER A 52 16.14 -11.92 -6.69
CA SER A 52 17.44 -11.98 -6.02
C SER A 52 18.16 -10.63 -6.01
N ALA A 53 17.79 -9.72 -6.91
CA ALA A 53 18.38 -8.38 -7.00
C ALA A 53 18.17 -7.55 -5.72
N GLY A 54 17.12 -7.85 -4.95
CA GLY A 54 16.84 -7.14 -3.70
C GLY A 54 17.88 -7.40 -2.60
N ALA A 55 18.45 -8.60 -2.54
CA ALA A 55 19.49 -8.92 -1.56
C ALA A 55 20.77 -8.11 -1.79
N PHE A 56 21.19 -7.97 -3.05
CA PHE A 56 22.37 -7.18 -3.43
C PHE A 56 22.18 -5.67 -3.12
N ALA A 57 20.97 -5.15 -3.32
CA ALA A 57 20.65 -3.76 -3.00
C ALA A 57 20.77 -3.43 -1.50
N LEU A 58 20.55 -4.43 -0.62
CA LEU A 58 20.74 -4.27 0.82
C LEU A 58 22.22 -4.24 1.23
N GLU A 59 23.07 -4.96 0.51
CA GLU A 59 24.52 -5.01 0.77
C GLU A 59 25.24 -3.76 0.26
N GLU A 60 24.78 -3.17 -0.85
CA GLU A 60 25.37 -1.96 -1.44
C GLU A 60 24.94 -0.65 -0.76
N ALA A 61 23.96 -0.68 0.16
CA ALA A 61 23.47 0.53 0.81
C ALA A 61 24.57 1.19 1.66
N PRO A 62 25.10 2.37 1.25
CA PRO A 62 25.99 3.14 2.11
C PRO A 62 25.15 3.62 3.31
N GLY A 63 25.72 3.57 4.52
CA GLY A 63 25.05 4.04 5.73
C GLY A 63 24.40 5.41 5.52
N VAL A 64 23.09 5.48 5.80
CA VAL A 64 22.22 6.67 5.71
C VAL A 64 22.07 7.20 4.27
N GLY A 65 21.18 6.55 3.51
CA GLY A 65 20.72 7.02 2.20
C GLY A 65 19.86 8.28 2.30
N THR A 66 20.14 9.24 1.42
CA THR A 66 19.42 10.50 1.22
C THR A 66 18.01 10.24 0.68
N ALA A 67 17.03 10.03 1.56
CA ALA A 67 15.63 10.14 1.18
C ALA A 67 15.39 11.56 0.62
N ALA A 68 14.89 11.66 -0.62
CA ALA A 68 14.55 12.95 -1.25
C ALA A 68 13.50 13.76 -0.45
N ASN A 69 12.87 13.12 0.54
CA ASN A 69 12.02 13.76 1.53
C ASN A 69 12.40 13.23 2.94
N PRO A 70 12.79 14.10 3.89
CA PRO A 70 13.22 13.74 5.25
C PRO A 70 12.20 12.89 6.02
N TRP A 71 10.93 12.96 5.63
CA TRP A 71 9.83 12.28 6.29
C TRP A 71 9.78 10.77 6.00
N PHE A 72 10.38 10.29 4.90
CA PHE A 72 10.45 8.86 4.58
C PHE A 72 11.62 8.14 5.27
N ALA A 73 12.59 8.89 5.79
CA ALA A 73 13.73 8.38 6.55
C ALA A 73 13.38 7.99 8.01
N LEU A 74 12.16 8.30 8.47
CA LEU A 74 11.70 8.02 9.84
C LEU A 74 10.84 6.75 9.96
N ALA A 75 10.66 5.98 8.89
CA ALA A 75 9.94 4.71 8.98
C ALA A 75 10.72 3.77 9.94
N PRO A 76 10.04 3.09 10.88
CA PRO A 76 10.69 2.12 11.74
C PRO A 76 11.42 1.05 10.92
N GLU A 77 12.56 0.56 11.41
CA GLU A 77 13.26 -0.59 10.83
C GLU A 77 12.41 -1.87 10.91
N ASP A 78 11.52 -1.91 11.91
CA ASP A 78 10.54 -2.98 12.09
C ASP A 78 9.39 -2.85 11.10
N ALA A 79 8.91 -4.00 10.62
CA ALA A 79 7.76 -4.07 9.75
C ALA A 79 6.51 -3.50 10.45
N PRO A 80 5.69 -2.69 9.76
CA PRO A 80 4.41 -2.26 10.31
C PRO A 80 3.46 -3.45 10.46
N GLU A 81 2.47 -3.32 11.34
CA GLU A 81 1.44 -4.35 11.54
C GLU A 81 0.58 -4.58 10.29
N ASN A 82 0.36 -3.52 9.49
CA ASN A 82 -0.49 -3.57 8.29
C ASN A 82 0.25 -2.97 7.08
N PRO A 83 1.35 -3.60 6.62
CA PRO A 83 2.08 -3.11 5.45
C PRO A 83 1.14 -3.07 4.25
N LEU A 84 1.17 -1.98 3.48
CA LEU A 84 0.22 -1.79 2.39
C LEU A 84 0.91 -1.27 1.13
N VAL A 85 0.63 -1.93 0.00
CA VAL A 85 0.95 -1.41 -1.34
C VAL A 85 -0.32 -1.09 -2.09
N ALA A 86 -0.27 -0.13 -3.01
CA ALA A 86 -1.42 0.28 -3.80
C ALA A 86 -1.14 0.15 -5.30
N PHE A 87 -2.01 -0.53 -6.04
CA PHE A 87 -2.07 -0.46 -7.50
C PHE A 87 -3.10 0.58 -7.91
N VAL A 88 -2.70 1.51 -8.78
CA VAL A 88 -3.59 2.53 -9.34
C VAL A 88 -3.66 2.34 -10.84
N ASN A 89 -4.88 2.25 -11.37
CA ASN A 89 -5.11 2.37 -12.80
C ASN A 89 -5.36 3.84 -13.17
N PRO A 90 -4.38 4.55 -13.75
CA PRO A 90 -4.53 5.96 -14.11
C PRO A 90 -5.62 6.20 -15.17
N ARG A 91 -6.04 5.15 -15.90
CA ARG A 91 -7.08 5.25 -16.94
C ARG A 91 -8.50 5.14 -16.36
N SER A 92 -8.66 4.75 -15.09
CA SER A 92 -9.97 4.64 -14.43
C SER A 92 -10.45 5.98 -13.84
N GLY A 93 -11.75 6.09 -13.54
CA GLY A 93 -12.32 7.20 -12.77
C GLY A 93 -12.39 8.53 -13.51
N GLY A 94 -12.54 8.55 -14.83
CA GLY A 94 -12.74 9.79 -15.58
C GLY A 94 -11.60 10.81 -15.44
N ARG A 95 -10.34 10.35 -15.50
CA ARG A 95 -9.11 11.13 -15.27
C ARG A 95 -8.78 11.43 -13.80
N LEU A 96 -9.49 10.84 -12.84
CA LEU A 96 -9.11 10.94 -11.42
C LEU A 96 -7.90 10.07 -11.07
N GLY A 97 -7.65 8.98 -11.82
CA GLY A 97 -6.58 8.03 -11.55
C GLY A 97 -5.19 8.66 -11.31
N PRO A 98 -4.68 9.56 -12.18
CA PRO A 98 -3.37 10.19 -11.98
C PRO A 98 -3.32 11.06 -10.72
N VAL A 99 -4.39 11.82 -10.46
CA VAL A 99 -4.48 12.72 -9.30
C VAL A 99 -4.60 11.91 -8.00
N LEU A 100 -5.34 10.81 -8.02
CA LEU A 100 -5.43 9.89 -6.89
C LEU A 100 -4.09 9.20 -6.64
N LYS A 101 -3.37 8.79 -7.68
CA LYS A 101 -2.02 8.22 -7.56
C LYS A 101 -1.10 9.17 -6.81
N SER A 102 -0.97 10.42 -7.27
CA SER A 102 -0.15 11.44 -6.60
C SER A 102 -0.56 11.63 -5.14
N ARG A 103 -1.87 11.60 -4.85
CA ARG A 103 -2.35 11.70 -3.48
C ARG A 103 -2.00 10.50 -2.63
N LEU A 104 -2.08 9.28 -3.14
CA LEU A 104 -1.66 8.08 -2.40
C LEU A 104 -0.15 8.12 -2.15
N GLN A 105 0.65 8.55 -3.14
CA GLN A 105 2.10 8.73 -2.98
C GLN A 105 2.43 9.73 -1.86
N GLU A 106 1.71 10.85 -1.78
CA GLU A 106 1.83 11.81 -0.68
C GLU A 106 1.46 11.24 0.70
N LEU A 107 0.62 10.21 0.76
CA LEU A 107 0.11 9.63 2.00
C LEU A 107 0.96 8.45 2.49
N ILE A 108 1.37 7.54 1.58
CA ILE A 108 2.02 6.28 1.96
C ILE A 108 3.40 6.06 1.32
N GLY A 109 3.83 6.92 0.39
CA GLY A 109 5.12 6.80 -0.29
C GLY A 109 5.03 6.42 -1.76
N GLU A 110 6.01 6.90 -2.53
CA GLU A 110 6.07 6.64 -3.97
C GLU A 110 6.38 5.19 -4.29
N ASP A 111 7.27 4.57 -3.51
CA ASP A 111 7.71 3.18 -3.71
C ASP A 111 6.65 2.14 -3.36
N GLN A 112 5.55 2.56 -2.75
CA GLN A 112 4.42 1.69 -2.38
C GLN A 112 3.17 1.93 -3.23
N VAL A 113 3.23 2.85 -4.21
CA VAL A 113 2.10 3.16 -5.10
C VAL A 113 2.48 2.90 -6.56
N PHE A 114 2.02 1.77 -7.05
CA PHE A 114 2.31 1.26 -8.38
C PHE A 114 1.28 1.72 -9.40
N ASP A 115 1.75 2.28 -10.49
CA ASP A 115 0.93 2.45 -11.69
C ASP A 115 0.81 1.10 -12.40
N ILE A 116 -0.39 0.57 -12.50
CA ILE A 116 -0.62 -0.77 -13.06
C ILE A 116 -0.24 -0.87 -14.55
N THR A 117 -0.14 0.28 -15.24
CA THR A 117 0.32 0.33 -16.64
C THR A 117 1.84 0.25 -16.77
N VAL A 118 2.57 0.49 -15.67
CA VAL A 118 4.03 0.44 -15.59
C VAL A 118 4.48 -0.83 -14.89
N VAL A 119 3.99 -1.08 -13.68
CA VAL A 119 4.27 -2.29 -12.90
C VAL A 119 3.04 -3.19 -12.94
N LYS A 120 3.13 -4.28 -13.71
CA LYS A 120 2.06 -5.26 -13.81
C LYS A 120 1.91 -6.03 -12.49
N PRO A 121 0.69 -6.40 -12.06
CA PRO A 121 0.50 -7.18 -10.83
C PRO A 121 1.25 -8.51 -10.87
N SER A 122 1.34 -9.15 -12.04
CA SER A 122 2.12 -10.38 -12.22
C SER A 122 3.62 -10.19 -11.94
N ALA A 123 4.20 -9.07 -12.38
CA ALA A 123 5.61 -8.74 -12.11
C ALA A 123 5.84 -8.45 -10.63
N PHE A 124 4.86 -7.86 -9.95
CA PHE A 124 4.93 -7.67 -8.50
C PHE A 124 4.86 -9.00 -7.73
N VAL A 125 4.00 -9.93 -8.15
CA VAL A 125 3.92 -11.27 -7.55
C VAL A 125 5.21 -12.07 -7.77
N GLU A 126 5.76 -12.01 -8.98
CA GLU A 126 6.98 -12.74 -9.34
C GLU A 126 8.22 -12.15 -8.65
N TYR A 127 8.47 -10.85 -8.85
CA TYR A 127 9.72 -10.21 -8.42
C TYR A 127 9.61 -9.50 -7.07
N GLY A 128 8.50 -8.80 -6.81
CA GLY A 128 8.30 -8.07 -5.55
C GLY A 128 8.08 -9.02 -4.37
N LEU A 129 7.05 -9.86 -4.44
CA LEU A 129 6.79 -10.84 -3.38
C LEU A 129 7.86 -11.93 -3.34
N GLY A 130 8.41 -12.34 -4.49
CA GLY A 130 9.55 -13.26 -4.53
C GLY A 130 10.78 -12.70 -3.81
N CYS A 131 11.06 -11.40 -3.92
CA CYS A 131 12.13 -10.76 -3.18
C CYS A 131 11.89 -10.81 -1.67
N LEU A 132 10.68 -10.47 -1.21
CA LEU A 132 10.34 -10.56 0.22
C LEU A 132 10.42 -11.99 0.75
N GLU A 133 10.03 -12.98 -0.05
CA GLU A 133 10.14 -14.40 0.28
C GLU A 133 11.60 -14.83 0.42
N GLN A 134 12.46 -14.50 -0.54
CA GLN A 134 13.89 -14.82 -0.46
C GLN A 134 14.57 -14.17 0.74
N LEU A 135 14.29 -12.90 1.02
CA LEU A 135 14.81 -12.22 2.21
C LEU A 135 14.28 -12.86 3.50
N ALA A 136 13.00 -13.23 3.53
CA ALA A 136 12.43 -13.94 4.66
C ALA A 136 13.09 -15.31 4.88
N ASP A 137 13.42 -16.03 3.80
CA ASP A 137 14.10 -17.32 3.84
C ASP A 137 15.57 -17.19 4.26
N SER A 138 16.23 -16.08 3.93
CA SER A 138 17.58 -15.75 4.39
C SER A 138 17.65 -15.29 5.86
N GLY A 139 16.52 -15.25 6.56
CA GLY A 139 16.43 -14.93 7.99
C GLY A 139 16.00 -13.50 8.31
N ASP A 140 15.57 -12.71 7.32
CA ASP A 140 15.07 -11.35 7.56
C ASP A 140 13.66 -11.39 8.18
N HIS A 141 13.59 -11.11 9.48
CA HIS A 141 12.35 -11.10 10.24
C HIS A 141 11.36 -10.03 9.78
N SER A 142 11.84 -8.88 9.33
CA SER A 142 10.97 -7.78 8.88
C SER A 142 10.42 -8.09 7.49
N ALA A 143 11.22 -8.65 6.58
CA ALA A 143 10.72 -9.14 5.29
C ALA A 143 9.65 -10.22 5.47
N ARG A 144 9.86 -11.16 6.41
CA ARG A 144 8.88 -12.18 6.78
C ARG A 144 7.58 -11.57 7.32
N SER A 145 7.69 -10.61 8.23
CA SER A 145 6.51 -9.92 8.79
C SER A 145 5.75 -9.15 7.72
N VAL A 146 6.47 -8.41 6.85
CA VAL A 146 5.85 -7.72 5.70
C VAL A 146 5.15 -8.73 4.80
N ARG A 147 5.82 -9.81 4.38
CA ARG A 147 5.25 -10.82 3.47
C ARG A 147 3.99 -11.49 4.01
N ASN A 148 3.93 -11.71 5.33
CA ASN A 148 2.81 -12.38 5.99
C ASN A 148 1.60 -11.45 6.21
N ASN A 149 1.85 -10.16 6.44
CA ASN A 149 0.81 -9.20 6.81
C ASN A 149 0.45 -8.22 5.68
N LEU A 150 1.12 -8.32 4.52
CA LEU A 150 0.94 -7.38 3.41
C LEU A 150 -0.52 -7.31 2.96
N ARG A 151 -1.02 -6.10 2.81
CA ARG A 151 -2.32 -5.76 2.23
C ARG A 151 -2.14 -5.09 0.88
N VAL A 152 -3.06 -5.34 -0.05
CA VAL A 152 -3.03 -4.73 -1.38
C VAL A 152 -4.25 -3.85 -1.57
N MET A 153 -4.05 -2.56 -1.87
CA MET A 153 -5.12 -1.67 -2.29
C MET A 153 -5.16 -1.55 -3.81
N VAL A 154 -6.35 -1.61 -4.42
CA VAL A 154 -6.53 -1.45 -5.86
C VAL A 154 -7.46 -0.28 -6.13
N ALA A 155 -6.96 0.76 -6.80
CA ALA A 155 -7.76 1.87 -7.30
C ALA A 155 -8.06 1.69 -8.79
N GLY A 156 -9.29 1.27 -9.09
CA GLY A 156 -9.70 0.93 -10.46
C GLY A 156 -11.18 0.51 -10.54
N GLY A 157 -11.61 0.07 -11.71
CA GLY A 157 -12.89 -0.64 -11.88
C GLY A 157 -12.74 -2.16 -11.75
N ASP A 158 -13.85 -2.91 -11.91
CA ASP A 158 -13.88 -4.36 -11.68
C ASP A 158 -12.85 -5.15 -12.49
N GLY A 159 -12.61 -4.77 -13.76
CA GLY A 159 -11.58 -5.43 -14.58
C GLY A 159 -10.16 -5.24 -14.04
N THR A 160 -9.87 -4.09 -13.40
CA THR A 160 -8.57 -3.86 -12.75
C THR A 160 -8.43 -4.68 -11.48
N VAL A 161 -9.50 -4.70 -10.66
CA VAL A 161 -9.53 -5.48 -9.41
C VAL A 161 -9.41 -6.97 -9.71
N GLY A 162 -10.18 -7.48 -10.67
CA GLY A 162 -10.13 -8.87 -11.12
C GLY A 162 -8.75 -9.28 -11.67
N TRP A 163 -8.07 -8.38 -12.39
CA TRP A 163 -6.70 -8.65 -12.86
C TRP A 163 -5.72 -8.81 -11.70
N VAL A 164 -5.76 -7.91 -10.71
CA VAL A 164 -4.91 -8.01 -9.52
C VAL A 164 -5.21 -9.29 -8.73
N LEU A 165 -6.48 -9.60 -8.49
CA LEU A 165 -6.90 -10.83 -7.82
C LEU A 165 -6.43 -12.08 -8.54
N GLY A 166 -6.58 -12.13 -9.87
CA GLY A 166 -6.10 -13.25 -10.68
C GLY A 166 -4.59 -13.48 -10.50
N CYS A 167 -3.79 -12.40 -10.55
CA CYS A 167 -2.35 -12.51 -10.32
C CYS A 167 -1.99 -12.93 -8.88
N LEU A 168 -2.70 -12.42 -7.87
CA LEU A 168 -2.48 -12.83 -6.48
C LEU A 168 -2.92 -14.27 -6.22
N GLY A 169 -3.96 -14.75 -6.92
CA GLY A 169 -4.43 -16.13 -6.85
C GLY A 169 -3.40 -17.17 -7.28
N GLU A 170 -2.46 -16.81 -8.16
CA GLU A 170 -1.34 -17.68 -8.55
C GLU A 170 -0.47 -18.11 -7.35
N LEU A 171 -0.38 -17.27 -6.30
CA LEU A 171 0.32 -17.63 -5.06
C LEU A 171 -0.31 -18.86 -4.40
N TYR A 172 -1.63 -18.98 -4.43
CA TYR A 172 -2.33 -20.14 -3.88
C TYR A 172 -2.02 -21.41 -4.70
N VAL A 173 -2.06 -21.30 -6.04
CA VAL A 173 -1.76 -22.40 -6.97
C VAL A 173 -0.31 -22.89 -6.79
N GLN A 174 0.62 -21.97 -6.54
CA GLN A 174 2.04 -22.24 -6.34
C GLN A 174 2.41 -22.61 -4.90
N ASN A 175 1.44 -22.69 -3.99
CA ASN A 175 1.65 -22.92 -2.56
C ASN A 175 2.58 -21.87 -1.89
N ARG A 176 2.53 -20.62 -2.38
CA ARG A 176 3.27 -19.44 -1.88
C ARG A 176 2.37 -18.57 -1.00
N GLY A 177 1.81 -19.15 0.05
CA GLY A 177 0.93 -18.45 0.99
C GLY A 177 1.68 -17.47 1.93
N PRO A 178 0.97 -16.54 2.59
CA PRO A 178 -0.45 -16.22 2.41
C PRO A 178 -0.71 -15.39 1.15
N VAL A 179 -1.94 -15.44 0.62
CA VAL A 179 -2.40 -14.52 -0.44
C VAL A 179 -2.75 -13.17 0.22
N PRO A 180 -2.12 -12.04 -0.17
CA PRO A 180 -2.43 -10.73 0.39
C PRO A 180 -3.92 -10.34 0.21
N PRO A 181 -4.62 -9.89 1.27
CA PRO A 181 -5.99 -9.45 1.16
C PRO A 181 -6.10 -8.12 0.39
N VAL A 182 -7.19 -7.97 -0.36
CA VAL A 182 -7.40 -6.85 -1.29
C VAL A 182 -8.44 -5.85 -0.76
N ALA A 183 -8.05 -4.58 -0.72
CA ALA A 183 -8.91 -3.42 -0.53
C ALA A 183 -9.17 -2.73 -1.88
N VAL A 184 -10.31 -2.06 -2.04
CA VAL A 184 -10.70 -1.44 -3.32
C VAL A 184 -11.03 0.04 -3.16
N ILE A 185 -10.47 0.88 -4.02
CA ILE A 185 -10.97 2.22 -4.31
C ILE A 185 -11.76 2.17 -5.63
N PRO A 186 -13.11 2.26 -5.59
CA PRO A 186 -13.98 2.05 -6.76
C PRO A 186 -13.96 3.23 -7.74
N LEU A 187 -13.08 3.16 -8.74
CA LEU A 187 -12.96 4.16 -9.81
C LEU A 187 -13.74 3.81 -11.08
N GLY A 188 -14.39 2.64 -11.13
CA GLY A 188 -15.20 2.20 -12.28
C GLY A 188 -16.63 2.74 -12.26
N THR A 189 -17.44 2.31 -13.23
CA THR A 189 -18.88 2.65 -13.31
C THR A 189 -19.75 1.56 -12.68
N GLY A 190 -19.38 0.27 -12.82
CA GLY A 190 -20.08 -0.86 -12.20
C GLY A 190 -19.76 -1.03 -10.72
N ASN A 191 -18.47 -1.26 -10.43
CA ASN A 191 -17.89 -1.47 -9.09
C ASN A 191 -18.61 -2.58 -8.30
N ASP A 192 -19.02 -3.65 -8.97
CA ASP A 192 -19.78 -4.75 -8.38
C ASP A 192 -18.99 -5.45 -7.27
N LEU A 193 -17.68 -5.64 -7.46
CA LEU A 193 -16.80 -6.20 -6.43
C LEU A 193 -16.73 -5.25 -5.22
N SER A 194 -16.58 -3.95 -5.47
CA SER A 194 -16.52 -2.96 -4.39
C SER A 194 -17.82 -2.91 -3.57
N ARG A 195 -18.99 -3.02 -4.22
CA ARG A 195 -20.30 -3.09 -3.55
C ARG A 195 -20.42 -4.34 -2.69
N SER A 196 -20.04 -5.50 -3.25
CA SER A 196 -20.15 -6.80 -2.58
C SER A 196 -19.29 -6.86 -1.30
N PHE A 197 -18.15 -6.17 -1.28
CA PHE A 197 -17.23 -6.10 -0.14
C PHE A 197 -17.31 -4.79 0.66
N GLY A 198 -18.38 -4.01 0.48
CA GLY A 198 -18.65 -2.82 1.30
C GLY A 198 -17.66 -1.66 1.11
N TRP A 199 -16.93 -1.60 0.00
CA TRP A 199 -16.04 -0.49 -0.38
C TRP A 199 -16.76 0.66 -1.11
N GLY A 200 -18.03 0.45 -1.43
CA GLY A 200 -18.94 1.48 -1.93
C GLY A 200 -19.21 1.39 -3.43
N ALA A 201 -20.21 2.16 -3.87
CA ALA A 201 -20.66 2.13 -5.26
C ALA A 201 -19.80 2.97 -6.22
N SER A 202 -19.15 4.01 -5.71
CA SER A 202 -18.35 4.95 -6.50
C SER A 202 -17.43 5.76 -5.61
N PHE A 203 -16.29 6.19 -6.12
CA PHE A 203 -15.42 7.10 -5.41
C PHE A 203 -15.98 8.54 -5.41
N PRO A 204 -16.14 9.18 -4.23
CA PRO A 204 -16.91 10.41 -4.12
C PRO A 204 -16.14 11.64 -4.62
N PHE A 205 -16.89 12.72 -4.94
CA PHE A 205 -16.32 14.02 -5.33
C PHE A 205 -15.34 14.60 -4.31
N SER A 206 -15.50 14.29 -3.02
CA SER A 206 -14.54 14.63 -1.94
C SER A 206 -13.34 13.66 -1.90
N TRP A 207 -12.77 13.40 -3.08
CA TRP A 207 -11.82 12.31 -3.34
C TRP A 207 -10.56 12.36 -2.46
N LYS A 208 -10.07 13.55 -2.08
CA LYS A 208 -8.90 13.70 -1.19
C LYS A 208 -9.12 13.08 0.19
N ALA A 209 -10.31 13.32 0.77
CA ALA A 209 -10.68 12.77 2.06
C ALA A 209 -11.06 11.29 1.93
N ALA A 210 -11.67 10.91 0.81
CA ALA A 210 -12.01 9.51 0.54
C ALA A 210 -10.78 8.61 0.37
N ALA A 211 -9.71 9.09 -0.27
CA ALA A 211 -8.44 8.36 -0.38
C ALA A 211 -7.89 8.00 1.01
N LYS A 212 -7.85 8.99 1.91
CA LYS A 212 -7.42 8.81 3.30
C LYS A 212 -8.31 7.81 4.06
N ARG A 213 -9.63 7.98 3.98
CA ARG A 213 -10.58 7.05 4.64
C ARG A 213 -10.45 5.63 4.11
N SER A 214 -10.19 5.47 2.81
CA SER A 214 -10.00 4.15 2.20
C SER A 214 -8.75 3.47 2.75
N LEU A 215 -7.64 4.21 2.92
CA LEU A 215 -6.44 3.68 3.56
C LEU A 215 -6.70 3.24 5.01
N TYR A 216 -7.35 4.08 5.83
CA TYR A 216 -7.72 3.69 7.19
C TYR A 216 -8.65 2.48 7.23
N LYS A 217 -9.62 2.39 6.31
CA LYS A 217 -10.46 1.21 6.18
C LYS A 217 -9.64 -0.02 5.81
N ALA A 218 -8.62 0.11 4.95
CA ALA A 218 -7.77 -1.01 4.57
C ALA A 218 -6.87 -1.48 5.72
N ILE A 219 -6.45 -0.56 6.59
CA ILE A 219 -5.63 -0.86 7.77
C ILE A 219 -6.47 -1.53 8.86
N LEU A 220 -7.62 -0.93 9.19
CA LEU A 220 -8.46 -1.33 10.33
C LEU A 220 -9.50 -2.40 9.97
N GLY A 221 -9.71 -2.64 8.68
CA GLY A 221 -10.72 -3.58 8.18
C GLY A 221 -10.36 -5.04 8.47
N THR A 222 -11.39 -5.82 8.77
CA THR A 222 -11.30 -7.26 9.00
C THR A 222 -11.29 -8.00 7.67
N VAL A 223 -10.38 -8.95 7.54
CA VAL A 223 -10.27 -9.75 6.32
C VAL A 223 -11.46 -10.70 6.18
N SER A 224 -12.12 -10.63 5.04
CA SER A 224 -13.20 -11.52 4.60
C SER A 224 -12.73 -12.41 3.46
N CYS A 225 -13.22 -13.64 3.42
CA CYS A 225 -12.93 -14.60 2.36
C CYS A 225 -13.89 -14.38 1.18
N LEU A 226 -13.37 -14.15 -0.03
CA LEU A 226 -14.16 -14.16 -1.27
C LEU A 226 -14.38 -15.60 -1.74
N ASP A 227 -13.31 -16.38 -1.79
CA ASP A 227 -13.31 -17.82 -2.04
C ASP A 227 -12.16 -18.49 -1.26
N ARG A 228 -11.96 -19.81 -1.41
CA ARG A 228 -10.95 -20.58 -0.66
C ARG A 228 -9.53 -20.00 -0.74
N SER A 229 -9.24 -19.14 -1.71
CA SER A 229 -7.91 -18.62 -2.02
C SER A 229 -7.81 -17.09 -2.01
N LEU A 230 -8.90 -16.37 -2.28
CA LEU A 230 -8.91 -14.92 -2.40
C LEU A 230 -9.51 -14.25 -1.17
N LEU A 231 -8.80 -13.23 -0.68
CA LEU A 231 -9.15 -12.49 0.52
C LEU A 231 -9.44 -11.02 0.17
N PHE A 232 -10.45 -10.46 0.82
CA PHE A 232 -10.85 -9.06 0.76
C PHE A 232 -10.76 -8.44 2.15
N ILE A 233 -10.58 -7.12 2.21
CA ILE A 233 -10.63 -6.34 3.47
C ILE A 233 -12.00 -5.70 3.64
#